data_AF-A0A8T3T7H8-F1
#
_entry.id   AF-A0A8T3T7H8-F1
#
_cell.length_a   1.000
_cell.length_b   1.000
_cell.length_c   1.000
_cell.angle_alpha   90.00
_cell.angle_beta   90.00
_cell.angle_gamma   90.00
#
_symmetry.space_group_name_H-M   'P 1'
#
loop_
_entity.id
_entity.type
_entity.pdbx_description
1 polymer ?
#
loop_
_entity_poly.entity_id
_entity_poly.type
_entity_poly.pdbx_seq_one_letter_code
_entity_poly.pdbx_strand_id
1 'polypeptide(L)'
;MVVLLMQRGDREPSVGPTMAAGLARLGVTSVAIVGDPQTVAVVLEGWAFDPAGSADSVSALFAGRGPGIRTLQPVMEMAVSPAGR
;
A
#
# COMPACT_ATOMS: atom_id res chain seq x y z
N MET A 1 -0.01 -2.32 -8.41
CA MET A 1 0.01 -2.50 -6.94
C MET A 1 1.19 -1.73 -6.33
N VAL A 2 1.05 -1.14 -5.14
CA VAL A 2 2.15 -0.63 -4.30
C VAL A 2 1.99 -1.20 -2.89
N VAL A 3 3.09 -1.53 -2.23
CA VAL A 3 3.07 -1.96 -0.83
C VAL A 3 3.91 -1.00 0.02
N LEU A 4 3.30 -0.42 1.04
CA LEU A 4 3.99 0.37 2.06
C LEU A 4 4.26 -0.52 3.26
N LEU A 5 5.53 -0.72 3.62
CA LEU A 5 5.95 -1.53 4.75
C LEU A 5 6.40 -0.64 5.90
N MET A 6 5.89 -0.94 7.11
CA MET A 6 6.16 -0.22 8.34
C MET A 6 6.57 -1.20 9.44
N GLN A 7 7.42 -0.75 10.36
CA GLN A 7 7.57 -1.48 11.62
C GLN A 7 6.29 -1.33 12.44
N ARG A 8 5.92 -2.40 13.15
CA ARG A 8 4.79 -2.34 14.07
C ARG A 8 5.16 -1.42 15.23
N GLY A 9 4.41 -0.32 15.35
CA GLY A 9 4.50 0.59 16.49
C GLY A 9 3.22 0.55 17.32
N ASP A 10 3.15 1.41 18.33
CA ASP A 10 1.99 1.49 19.23
C ASP A 10 0.69 1.94 18.54
N ARG A 11 0.78 2.48 17.32
CA ARG A 11 -0.36 2.90 16.51
C ARG A 11 -0.36 2.17 15.18
N GLU A 12 -1.43 1.43 14.94
CA GLU A 12 -1.70 0.83 13.64
C GLU A 12 -2.04 1.93 12.62
N PRO A 13 -1.54 1.87 11.38
CA PRO A 13 -1.97 2.76 10.31
C PRO A 13 -3.49 2.61 10.09
N SER A 14 -4.17 3.74 9.90
CA SER A 14 -5.61 3.77 9.64
C SER A 14 -5.93 4.65 8.44
N VAL A 15 -6.95 4.24 7.66
CA VAL A 15 -7.39 4.96 6.46
C VAL A 15 -8.63 5.77 6.76
N GLY A 16 -8.42 7.03 7.14
CA GLY A 16 -9.50 8.00 7.33
C GLY A 16 -10.00 8.62 6.01
N PRO A 17 -11.14 9.34 6.02
CA PRO A 17 -11.79 9.88 4.82
C PRO A 17 -10.89 10.76 3.94
N THR A 18 -10.10 11.65 4.55
CA THR A 18 -9.17 12.53 3.82
C THR A 18 -8.10 11.75 3.07
N MET A 19 -7.59 10.67 3.66
CA MET A 19 -6.62 9.81 3.00
C MET A 19 -7.27 9.00 1.89
N ALA A 20 -8.46 8.44 2.14
CA ALA A 20 -9.21 7.73 1.11
C ALA A 20 -9.46 8.61 -0.13
N ALA A 21 -9.83 9.87 0.06
CA ALA A 21 -9.98 10.83 -1.04
C ALA A 21 -8.65 11.14 -1.76
N GLY A 22 -7.54 11.20 -1.02
CA GLY A 22 -6.20 11.35 -1.61
C GLY A 22 -5.80 10.15 -2.47
N LEU A 23 -6.01 8.94 -1.96
CA LEU A 23 -5.75 7.69 -2.66
C LEU A 23 -6.62 7.56 -3.92
N ALA A 24 -7.90 7.91 -3.83
CA ALA A 24 -8.81 7.89 -4.98
C ALA A 24 -8.35 8.82 -6.11
N ARG A 25 -7.80 10.00 -5.79
CA ARG A 25 -7.21 10.92 -6.79
C ARG A 25 -5.98 10.35 -7.48
N LEU A 26 -5.28 9.42 -6.84
CA LEU A 26 -4.16 8.69 -7.44
C LEU A 26 -4.62 7.47 -8.25
N GLY A 27 -5.93 7.24 -8.39
CA GLY A 27 -6.48 6.08 -9.11
C GLY A 27 -6.52 4.79 -8.31
N VAL A 28 -6.23 4.83 -7.00
CA VAL A 28 -6.35 3.69 -6.09
C VAL A 28 -7.84 3.37 -5.86
N THR A 29 -8.21 2.11 -6.01
CA THR A 29 -9.59 1.62 -5.82
C THR A 29 -9.70 0.54 -4.74
N SER A 30 -8.58 -0.03 -4.30
CA SER A 30 -8.52 -1.01 -3.23
C SER A 30 -7.38 -0.67 -2.26
N VAL A 31 -7.68 -0.80 -0.97
CA VAL A 31 -6.73 -0.59 0.13
C VAL A 31 -6.89 -1.75 1.10
N ALA A 32 -5.80 -2.46 1.38
CA ALA A 32 -5.75 -3.47 2.43
C ALA A 32 -4.67 -3.10 3.44
N ILE A 33 -4.96 -3.32 4.72
CA ILE A 33 -3.98 -3.23 5.80
C ILE A 33 -3.79 -4.64 6.34
N VAL A 34 -2.56 -5.12 6.29
CA VAL A 34 -2.16 -6.46 6.73
C VAL A 34 -0.99 -6.34 7.68
N GLY A 35 -0.81 -7.30 8.58
CA GLY A 35 0.29 -7.23 9.53
C GLY A 35 0.55 -8.52 10.25
N ASP A 36 1.71 -8.57 10.89
CA ASP A 36 2.18 -9.65 11.75
C ASP A 36 2.67 -9.05 13.09
N PRO A 37 3.26 -9.83 14.01
CA PRO A 37 3.74 -9.28 15.28
C PRO A 37 4.83 -8.21 15.18
N GLN A 38 5.48 -8.03 14.03
CA GLN A 38 6.65 -7.15 13.85
C GLN A 38 6.45 -6.06 12.78
N THR A 39 5.55 -6.27 11.84
CA THR A 39 5.37 -5.42 10.66
C THR A 39 3.91 -5.17 10.36
N VAL A 40 3.68 -4.03 9.72
CA VAL A 40 2.39 -3.67 9.13
C VAL A 40 2.65 -3.25 7.69
N ALA A 41 1.83 -3.74 6.78
CA ALA A 41 1.85 -3.36 5.39
C ALA A 41 0.50 -2.77 4.95
N VAL A 42 0.57 -1.75 4.11
CA VAL A 42 -0.59 -1.21 3.39
C VAL A 42 -0.42 -1.57 1.92
N VAL A 43 -1.37 -2.32 1.38
CA VAL A 43 -1.41 -2.72 -0.03
C VAL A 43 -2.39 -1.82 -0.75
N LEU A 44 -1.93 -1.21 -1.84
CA LEU A 44 -2.71 -0.29 -2.66
C LEU A 44 -2.81 -0.82 -4.08
N GLU A 45 -4.03 -0.91 -4.58
CA GLU A 45 -4.32 -1.36 -5.94
C GLU A 45 -5.34 -0.45 -6.62
N GLY A 46 -5.22 -0.37 -7.93
CA GLY A 46 -6.09 0.43 -8.78
C GLY A 46 -5.71 0.27 -10.24
N TRP A 47 -6.71 0.18 -11.10
CA TRP A 47 -6.53 0.04 -12.55
C TRP A 47 -5.96 1.31 -13.21
N ALA A 48 -6.29 2.48 -12.66
CA ALA A 48 -5.75 3.77 -13.09
C ALA A 48 -4.58 4.27 -12.22
N PHE A 49 -4.15 3.47 -11.25
CA PHE A 49 -3.06 3.81 -10.36
C PHE A 49 -1.72 3.50 -11.03
N ASP A 50 -0.85 4.49 -11.17
CA ASP A 50 0.54 4.33 -11.62
C ASP A 50 1.48 4.09 -10.41
N PRO A 51 1.90 2.84 -10.15
CA PRO A 51 2.74 2.50 -9.00
C PRO A 51 4.13 3.11 -9.06
N ALA A 52 4.68 3.25 -10.26
CA ALA A 52 6.06 3.69 -10.47
C ALA A 52 6.16 5.21 -10.31
N GLY A 53 5.23 5.96 -10.91
CA GLY A 53 5.19 7.42 -10.81
C GLY A 53 4.60 7.97 -9.51
N SER A 54 3.80 7.19 -8.78
CA SER A 54 3.05 7.69 -7.61
C SER A 54 3.65 7.30 -6.25
N ALA A 55 4.78 6.59 -6.21
CA ALA A 55 5.37 6.05 -4.98
C ALA A 55 5.61 7.14 -3.90
N ASP A 56 6.17 8.29 -4.29
CA ASP A 56 6.44 9.39 -3.35
C ASP A 56 5.16 10.07 -2.87
N SER A 57 4.19 10.27 -3.77
CA SER A 57 2.89 10.87 -3.44
C SER A 57 2.09 9.98 -2.50
N VAL A 58 2.14 8.66 -2.71
CA VAL A 58 1.58 7.68 -1.78
C VAL A 58 2.31 7.77 -0.45
N SER A 59 3.64 7.69 -0.42
CA SER A 59 4.42 7.74 0.82
C SER A 59 4.11 9.00 1.65
N ALA A 60 3.94 10.15 0.97
CA ALA A 60 3.59 11.41 1.60
C ALA A 60 2.21 11.40 2.29
N LEU A 61 1.22 10.65 1.77
CA LEU A 61 -0.10 10.50 2.40
C LEU A 61 -0.03 9.72 3.74
N PHE A 62 1.03 8.92 3.92
CA PHE A 62 1.30 8.16 5.14
C PHE A 62 2.41 8.78 6.00
N ALA A 63 3.03 9.88 5.56
CA ALA A 63 4.08 10.56 6.32
C ALA A 63 3.60 10.91 7.74
N GLY A 64 4.45 10.61 8.74
CA GLY A 64 4.13 10.84 10.15
C GLY A 64 3.23 9.79 10.80
N ARG A 65 2.80 8.73 10.09
CA ARG A 65 2.01 7.63 10.65
C ARG A 65 2.82 6.42 11.13
N GLY A 66 4.14 6.49 11.04
CA GLY A 66 5.05 5.50 11.62
C GLY A 66 6.51 5.78 11.23
N PRO A 67 7.49 5.42 12.07
CA PRO A 67 8.89 5.46 11.68
C PRO A 67 9.18 4.41 10.59
N GLY A 68 10.08 4.73 9.67
CA GLY A 68 10.65 3.75 8.75
C GLY A 68 9.70 3.21 7.67
N ILE A 69 8.76 4.03 7.17
CA ILE A 69 7.94 3.67 6.00
C ILE A 69 8.88 3.38 4.83
N ARG A 70 8.74 2.19 4.25
CA ARG A 70 9.44 1.76 3.03
C ARG A 70 8.43 1.41 1.97
N THR A 71 8.60 1.96 0.78
CA THR A 71 7.73 1.66 -0.36
C THR A 71 8.35 0.53 -1.18
N LEU A 72 7.67 -0.61 -1.23
CA LEU A 72 8.03 -1.73 -2.08
C LEU A 72 7.37 -1.56 -3.44
N GLN A 73 8.20 -1.53 -4.47
CA GLN A 73 7.74 -1.54 -5.86
C GLN A 73 7.63 -2.98 -6.35
N PRO A 74 6.60 -3.31 -7.15
CA PRO A 74 6.53 -4.61 -7.80
C PRO A 74 7.75 -4.80 -8.71
N VAL A 75 8.49 -5.89 -8.50
CA VAL A 75 9.58 -6.30 -9.41
C VAL A 75 9.07 -7.33 -10.43
N MET A 76 8.14 -8.18 -10.01
CA MET A 76 7.49 -9.19 -10.84
C MET A 76 6.09 -9.46 -10.31
N GLU A 77 5.14 -9.64 -11.22
CA GLU A 77 3.76 -10.04 -10.93
C GLU A 77 3.34 -11.09 -11.94
N MET A 78 2.77 -12.20 -11.47
CA MET A 78 2.37 -13.31 -12.32
C MET A 78 1.08 -13.93 -11.78
N ALA A 79 0.08 -14.07 -12.65
CA ALA A 79 -1.08 -14.88 -12.36
C ALA A 79 -0.71 -16.36 -12.47
N VAL A 80 -1.05 -17.15 -11.45
CA VAL A 80 -0.83 -18.60 -11.43
C VAL A 80 -2.18 -19.30 -11.40
N SER A 81 -2.41 -20.19 -12.36
CA SER A 81 -3.57 -21.08 -12.38
C SER A 81 -3.20 -22.47 -11.88
N PRO A 82 -4.10 -23.20 -11.19
CA PRO A 82 -3.88 -24.60 -10.88
C PRO A 82 -3.71 -25.42 -12.18
N ALA A 83 -2.91 -26.48 -12.13
CA ALA A 83 -2.89 -27.45 -13.21
C ALA A 83 -4.30 -28.03 -13.36
N GLY A 84 -4.87 -27.98 -14.58
CA GLY A 84 -6.15 -28.61 -14.87
C GLY A 84 -6.12 -30.08 -14.44
N ARG A 85 -7.18 -30.54 -13.78
CA ARG A 85 -7.33 -31.96 -13.41
C ARG A 85 -7.52 -32.82 -14.63
#